data_AF-A0A1Q5Q4L7-F1
#
_entry.id   AF-A0A1Q5Q4L7-F1
#
_cell.length_a   1.000
_cell.length_b   1.000
_cell.length_c   1.000
_cell.angle_alpha   90.00
_cell.angle_beta   90.00
_cell.angle_gamma   90.00
#
_symmetry.space_group_name_H-M   'P 1'
#
loop_
_entity.id
_entity.type
_entity.pdbx_description
1 polymer ?
#
loop_
_entity_poly.entity_id
_entity_poly.type
_entity_poly.pdbx_seq_one_letter_code
_entity_poly.pdbx_strand_id
1 'polypeptide(L)'
;MGKVSPPRLVSRRDALLAGLALPLLGAASCAGPQGAGGGEAPPERPTPSATGPARVDVDKPWPADVAARYDSPEPRAWGYDLPGIVETLDPSSTSIALTFDACGGLHGSLIDDPLLALLEQQAVPATLFWNKRWIEQNPQRARDIAENPLFQIENHGTLHKPLSVNGRAAYGIPGTESAAELVGSVSVPFLQDGCRFCFRSSSRLRGGGCGVN
;
A
#
# COMPACT_ATOMS: atom_id res chain seq x y z
N MET A 1 44.96 37.02 4.68
CA MET A 1 45.12 35.60 5.04
C MET A 1 44.27 35.30 6.27
N GLY A 2 43.34 34.34 6.15
CA GLY A 2 42.63 33.76 7.29
C GLY A 2 42.13 32.38 6.87
N LYS A 3 42.77 31.30 7.35
CA LYS A 3 42.34 29.92 7.06
C LYS A 3 41.19 29.58 8.00
N VAL A 4 40.01 29.33 7.44
CA VAL A 4 38.88 28.75 8.17
C VAL A 4 39.05 27.23 8.13
N SER A 5 39.15 26.59 9.30
CA SER A 5 39.18 25.13 9.42
C SER A 5 37.76 24.55 9.42
N PRO A 6 37.52 23.39 8.81
CA PRO A 6 36.20 22.76 8.79
C PRO A 6 35.85 22.09 10.14
N PRO A 7 34.55 21.92 10.46
CA PRO A 7 34.12 21.28 11.70
C PRO A 7 34.41 19.77 11.67
N ARG A 8 34.79 19.23 12.84
CA ARG A 8 35.00 17.79 13.05
C ARG A 8 33.65 17.08 13.21
N LEU A 9 33.38 16.10 12.35
CA LEU A 9 32.25 15.18 12.51
C LEU A 9 32.57 14.15 13.59
N VAL A 10 31.75 14.11 14.64
CA VAL A 10 31.81 13.10 15.69
C VAL A 10 31.19 11.80 15.15
N SER A 11 31.98 10.74 15.10
CA SER A 11 31.57 9.41 14.65
C SER A 11 30.77 8.69 15.74
N ARG A 12 29.74 7.94 15.33
CA ARG A 12 28.78 7.20 16.19
C ARG A 12 29.38 6.02 16.98
N ARG A 13 30.70 6.01 17.23
CA ARG A 13 31.41 4.89 17.88
C ARG A 13 31.89 5.17 19.30
N ASP A 14 31.68 6.38 19.83
CA ASP A 14 32.21 6.78 21.15
C ASP A 14 31.15 6.83 22.28
N ALA A 15 29.97 6.21 22.11
CA ALA A 15 28.87 6.29 23.07
C ALA A 15 28.43 4.93 23.65
N LEU A 16 29.37 4.01 23.89
CA LEU A 16 29.12 2.83 24.72
C LEU A 16 30.33 2.63 25.63
N LEU A 17 30.10 2.73 26.95
CA LEU A 17 30.79 2.08 28.08
C LEU A 17 30.81 3.01 29.31
N ALA A 18 29.80 2.91 30.18
CA ALA A 18 29.96 3.10 31.63
C ALA A 18 28.69 2.77 32.43
N GLY A 19 28.78 1.77 33.33
CA GLY A 19 27.97 1.61 34.55
C GLY A 19 26.56 1.01 34.38
N LEU A 20 26.03 0.16 35.26
CA LEU A 20 26.31 -0.07 36.67
C LEU A 20 25.72 -1.43 37.12
N ALA A 21 26.22 -1.88 38.27
CA ALA A 21 26.16 -3.21 38.87
C ALA A 21 24.80 -3.67 39.44
N LEU A 22 24.65 -5.00 39.55
CA LEU A 22 23.67 -5.71 40.40
C LEU A 22 23.95 -5.48 41.90
N PRO A 23 22.92 -5.59 42.75
CA PRO A 23 22.89 -6.73 43.68
C PRO A 23 21.51 -7.40 43.85
N LEU A 24 21.57 -8.69 44.18
CA LEU A 24 20.49 -9.55 44.68
C LEU A 24 20.23 -9.29 46.17
N LEU A 25 18.95 -9.26 46.61
CA LEU A 25 18.35 -10.05 47.71
C LEU A 25 16.99 -9.44 48.13
N GLY A 26 16.01 -10.31 48.43
CA GLY A 26 14.91 -9.95 49.34
C GLY A 26 13.53 -10.49 48.96
N ALA A 27 13.16 -11.65 49.49
CA ALA A 27 11.78 -12.12 49.53
C ALA A 27 11.01 -11.43 50.68
N ALA A 28 9.80 -10.95 50.42
CA ALA A 28 8.77 -10.72 51.43
C ALA A 28 7.39 -10.72 50.78
N SER A 29 6.63 -11.77 51.08
CA SER A 29 5.19 -11.89 50.85
C SER A 29 4.46 -11.02 51.87
N CYS A 30 3.51 -10.20 51.43
CA CYS A 30 2.43 -9.67 52.26
C CYS A 30 1.16 -9.57 51.40
N ALA A 31 0.11 -10.20 51.90
CA ALA A 31 -1.19 -10.30 51.29
C ALA A 31 -2.09 -9.10 51.64
N GLY A 32 -3.00 -8.77 50.70
CA GLY A 32 -4.31 -8.14 50.93
C GLY A 32 -4.43 -6.65 50.54
N PRO A 33 -5.65 -6.11 50.29
CA PRO A 33 -6.94 -6.75 50.08
C PRO A 33 -7.49 -6.54 48.65
N GLN A 34 -8.49 -7.37 48.29
CA GLN A 34 -9.29 -7.22 47.07
C GLN A 34 -10.19 -6.00 47.21
N GLY A 35 -9.89 -4.93 46.46
CA GLY A 35 -10.79 -3.81 46.23
C GLY A 35 -11.65 -4.10 45.01
N ALA A 36 -12.92 -4.46 45.24
CA ALA A 36 -13.95 -4.42 44.20
C ALA A 36 -14.21 -2.95 43.84
N GLY A 37 -13.60 -2.49 42.74
CA GLY A 37 -13.90 -1.21 42.10
C GLY A 37 -14.42 -1.48 40.71
N GLY A 38 -15.67 -1.08 40.45
CA GLY A 38 -16.30 -1.17 39.14
C GLY A 38 -15.45 -0.42 38.10
N GLY A 39 -14.84 -1.17 37.20
CA GLY A 39 -14.24 -0.63 35.99
C GLY A 39 -15.34 -0.33 35.00
N GLU A 40 -15.74 0.95 34.96
CA GLU A 40 -16.43 1.56 33.82
C GLU A 40 -15.72 1.12 32.52
N ALA A 41 -16.46 0.54 31.58
CA ALA A 41 -15.91 0.14 30.29
C ALA A 41 -15.31 1.38 29.58
N PRO A 42 -14.14 1.27 28.92
CA PRO A 42 -13.60 2.38 28.14
C PRO A 42 -14.61 2.83 27.08
N PRO A 43 -14.75 4.14 26.81
CA PRO A 43 -15.65 4.62 25.77
C PRO A 43 -15.24 4.02 24.42
N GLU A 44 -16.20 3.38 23.77
CA GLU A 44 -16.07 2.77 22.46
C GLU A 44 -15.65 3.85 21.45
N ARG A 45 -14.47 3.70 20.85
CA ARG A 45 -13.95 4.64 19.85
C ARG A 45 -14.87 4.61 18.63
N PRO A 46 -15.30 5.75 18.06
CA PRO A 46 -16.14 5.75 16.87
C PRO A 46 -15.41 5.05 15.73
N THR A 47 -16.01 3.97 15.23
CA THR A 47 -15.61 3.33 13.98
C THR A 47 -15.87 4.33 12.85
N PRO A 48 -14.86 4.70 12.04
CA PRO A 48 -15.13 5.50 10.87
C PRO A 48 -15.97 4.67 9.91
N SER A 49 -17.25 5.00 9.80
CA SER A 49 -18.11 4.53 8.72
C SER A 49 -17.60 5.17 7.43
N ALA A 50 -16.72 4.46 6.73
CA ALA A 50 -16.45 4.74 5.33
C ALA A 50 -17.72 4.40 4.52
N THR A 51 -18.66 5.34 4.47
CA THR A 51 -19.66 5.35 3.40
C THR A 51 -18.94 5.75 2.14
N GLY A 52 -18.32 4.76 1.49
CA GLY A 52 -17.78 4.92 0.16
C GLY A 52 -18.88 5.33 -0.81
N PRO A 53 -18.54 6.04 -1.89
CA PRO A 53 -19.51 6.44 -2.89
C PRO A 53 -20.24 5.21 -3.45
N ALA A 54 -21.53 5.40 -3.76
CA ALA A 54 -22.37 4.40 -4.40
C ALA A 54 -21.70 3.86 -5.66
N ARG A 55 -21.75 2.53 -5.82
CA ARG A 55 -21.22 1.83 -6.98
C ARG A 55 -21.82 2.40 -8.26
N VAL A 56 -20.96 2.93 -9.12
CA VAL A 56 -21.29 3.10 -10.53
C VAL A 56 -21.03 1.75 -11.18
N ASP A 57 -22.09 1.01 -11.49
CA ASP A 57 -22.00 -0.07 -12.48
C ASP A 57 -21.80 0.60 -13.84
N VAL A 58 -20.56 0.99 -14.11
CA VAL A 58 -20.12 1.31 -15.47
C VAL A 58 -19.98 -0.03 -16.18
N ASP A 59 -20.76 -0.26 -17.23
CA ASP A 59 -20.48 -1.26 -18.26
C ASP A 59 -19.02 -1.05 -18.71
N LYS A 60 -18.10 -1.75 -18.05
CA LYS A 60 -16.66 -1.52 -18.22
C LYS A 60 -16.34 -1.94 -19.64
N PRO A 61 -15.90 -1.03 -20.54
CA PRO A 61 -15.50 -1.44 -21.88
C PRO A 61 -14.43 -2.52 -21.72
N TRP A 62 -14.59 -3.62 -22.46
CA TRP A 62 -13.67 -4.74 -22.36
C TRP A 62 -12.27 -4.24 -22.74
N PRO A 63 -11.18 -4.76 -22.14
CA PRO A 63 -9.82 -4.34 -22.49
C PRO A 63 -9.55 -4.30 -24.01
N ALA A 64 -10.14 -5.22 -24.78
CA ALA A 64 -10.01 -5.19 -26.24
C ALA A 64 -10.71 -3.98 -26.89
N ASP A 65 -11.88 -3.56 -26.40
CA ASP A 65 -12.61 -2.40 -26.93
C ASP A 65 -11.84 -1.10 -26.67
N VAL A 66 -11.23 -1.00 -25.49
CA VAL A 66 -10.37 0.13 -25.14
C VAL A 66 -9.14 0.15 -26.05
N ALA A 67 -8.45 -0.99 -26.20
CA ALA A 67 -7.29 -1.07 -27.09
C ALA A 67 -7.65 -0.70 -28.53
N ALA A 68 -8.75 -1.24 -29.08
CA ALA A 68 -9.20 -0.97 -30.44
C ALA A 68 -9.57 0.51 -30.65
N ARG A 69 -10.22 1.14 -29.66
CA ARG A 69 -10.55 2.57 -29.72
C ARG A 69 -9.31 3.47 -29.82
N TYR A 70 -8.18 3.01 -29.27
CA TYR A 70 -6.93 3.77 -29.18
C TYR A 70 -5.80 3.21 -30.06
N ASP A 71 -6.12 2.38 -31.06
CA ASP A 71 -5.11 1.75 -31.93
C ASP A 71 -4.53 2.70 -33.00
N SER A 72 -5.23 3.79 -33.34
CA SER A 72 -4.81 4.75 -34.36
C SER A 72 -4.87 6.26 -34.03
N PRO A 73 -5.35 6.74 -32.86
CA PRO A 73 -5.26 8.15 -32.53
C PRO A 73 -3.81 8.53 -32.14
N GLU A 74 -3.29 9.56 -32.80
CA GLU A 74 -2.06 10.23 -32.38
C GLU A 74 -2.20 10.75 -30.94
N PRO A 75 -1.25 10.42 -30.03
CA PRO A 75 -1.29 10.89 -28.65
C PRO A 75 -1.24 12.42 -28.59
N ARG A 76 -2.24 13.03 -27.95
CA ARG A 76 -2.36 14.49 -27.88
C ARG A 76 -1.53 15.12 -26.77
N ALA A 77 -1.17 14.34 -25.75
CA ALA A 77 -0.46 14.83 -24.58
C ALA A 77 0.43 13.74 -23.95
N TRP A 78 1.47 14.17 -23.25
CA TRP A 78 2.40 13.34 -22.49
C TRP A 78 3.02 14.18 -21.38
N GLY A 79 3.06 13.64 -20.18
CA GLY A 79 3.60 14.32 -19.01
C GLY A 79 3.08 13.71 -17.73
N TYR A 80 3.54 14.25 -16.61
CA TYR A 80 3.08 13.85 -15.27
C TYR A 80 1.82 14.62 -14.85
N ASP A 81 1.64 15.82 -15.40
CA ASP A 81 0.48 16.68 -15.18
C ASP A 81 -0.33 16.73 -16.48
N LEU A 82 -1.43 15.98 -16.50
CA LEU A 82 -2.35 15.85 -17.63
C LEU A 82 -3.76 16.22 -17.16
N PRO A 83 -4.63 16.75 -18.05
CA PRO A 83 -6.00 17.06 -17.69
C PRO A 83 -6.73 15.86 -17.07
N GLY A 84 -7.28 16.05 -15.88
CA GLY A 84 -7.99 15.01 -15.12
C GLY A 84 -7.14 14.32 -14.04
N ILE A 85 -5.83 14.58 -13.98
CA ILE A 85 -5.00 14.17 -12.85
C ILE A 85 -5.34 15.07 -11.65
N VAL A 86 -5.57 14.45 -10.50
CA VAL A 86 -5.83 15.13 -9.23
C VAL A 86 -4.63 14.90 -8.33
N GLU A 87 -3.88 15.96 -8.06
CA GLU A 87 -2.68 15.91 -7.22
C GLU A 87 -2.91 16.50 -5.82
N THR A 88 -4.09 17.08 -5.59
CA THR A 88 -4.43 17.76 -4.34
C THR A 88 -5.71 17.22 -3.75
N LEU A 89 -5.73 17.08 -2.44
CA LEU A 89 -6.97 16.92 -1.68
C LEU A 89 -7.62 18.28 -1.44
N ASP A 90 -8.89 18.28 -1.06
CA ASP A 90 -9.58 19.48 -0.59
C ASP A 90 -8.73 20.13 0.54
N PRO A 91 -8.27 21.38 0.38
CA PRO A 91 -7.40 22.03 1.36
C PRO A 91 -8.09 22.30 2.71
N SER A 92 -9.42 22.19 2.78
CA SER A 92 -10.17 22.24 4.03
C SER A 92 -10.22 20.91 4.78
N SER A 93 -9.80 19.82 4.13
CA SER A 93 -9.71 18.49 4.74
C SER A 93 -8.53 18.43 5.71
N THR A 94 -8.78 17.87 6.90
CA THR A 94 -7.73 17.49 7.85
C THR A 94 -7.30 16.03 7.68
N SER A 95 -7.76 15.36 6.63
CA SER A 95 -7.47 13.96 6.35
C SER A 95 -6.30 13.82 5.38
N ILE A 96 -5.47 12.81 5.64
CA ILE A 96 -4.44 12.35 4.71
C ILE A 96 -4.79 10.93 4.25
N ALA A 97 -4.43 10.61 3.01
CA ALA A 97 -4.47 9.24 2.50
C ALA A 97 -3.03 8.79 2.26
N LEU A 98 -2.69 7.60 2.75
CA LEU A 98 -1.38 6.99 2.49
C LEU A 98 -1.51 5.96 1.38
N THR A 99 -0.65 6.09 0.38
CA THR A 99 -0.59 5.19 -0.77
C THR A 99 0.85 4.72 -0.98
N PHE A 100 1.04 3.42 -1.24
CA PHE A 100 2.35 2.83 -1.45
C PHE A 100 2.37 1.94 -2.69
N ASP A 101 3.39 2.11 -3.53
CA ASP A 101 3.63 1.25 -4.68
C ASP A 101 4.52 0.06 -4.27
N ALA A 102 3.96 -1.15 -4.27
CA ALA A 102 4.70 -2.39 -4.02
C ALA A 102 5.36 -2.88 -5.31
N CYS A 103 6.44 -2.20 -5.69
CA CYS A 103 7.25 -2.50 -6.88
C CYS A 103 8.75 -2.62 -6.58
N GLY A 104 9.13 -2.72 -5.29
CA GLY A 104 10.51 -2.67 -4.82
C GLY A 104 11.34 -3.93 -5.08
N GLY A 105 12.67 -3.82 -4.93
CA GLY A 105 13.60 -4.95 -5.05
C GLY A 105 13.95 -5.38 -6.48
N LEU A 106 14.88 -6.33 -6.59
CA LEU A 106 15.32 -6.83 -7.90
C LEU A 106 14.13 -7.48 -8.62
N HIS A 107 13.76 -6.95 -9.79
CA HIS A 107 12.58 -7.35 -10.58
C HIS A 107 11.20 -7.01 -9.98
N GLY A 108 11.12 -6.17 -8.94
CA GLY A 108 9.85 -5.75 -8.34
C GLY A 108 9.21 -6.80 -7.43
N SER A 109 10.03 -7.50 -6.65
CA SER A 109 9.66 -8.66 -5.84
C SER A 109 9.71 -8.46 -4.32
N LEU A 110 10.20 -7.32 -3.86
CA LEU A 110 10.32 -6.99 -2.44
C LEU A 110 9.21 -6.04 -1.98
N ILE A 111 8.87 -6.18 -0.70
CA ILE A 111 7.97 -5.30 0.04
C ILE A 111 8.64 -4.90 1.36
N ASP A 112 8.29 -3.73 1.89
CA ASP A 112 8.80 -3.24 3.17
C ASP A 112 7.94 -3.77 4.32
N ASP A 113 8.27 -4.97 4.83
CA ASP A 113 7.55 -5.58 5.95
C ASP A 113 7.58 -4.72 7.24
N PRO A 114 8.70 -4.08 7.63
CA PRO A 114 8.71 -3.15 8.76
C PRO A 114 7.71 -2.01 8.62
N LEU A 115 7.55 -1.44 7.42
CA LEU A 115 6.54 -0.42 7.16
C LEU A 115 5.13 -0.96 7.35
N LEU A 116 4.82 -2.14 6.79
CA LEU A 116 3.50 -2.75 6.94
C LEU A 116 3.17 -3.03 8.41
N ALA A 117 4.13 -3.59 9.15
CA ALA A 117 3.97 -3.85 10.58
C ALA A 117 3.74 -2.56 11.37
N LEU A 118 4.39 -1.46 11.00
CA LEU A 118 4.16 -0.16 11.62
C LEU A 118 2.73 0.35 11.36
N LEU A 119 2.24 0.25 10.12
CA LEU A 119 0.88 0.67 9.76
C LEU A 119 -0.16 -0.14 10.55
N GLU A 120 0.05 -1.45 10.68
CA GLU A 120 -0.81 -2.33 11.48
C GLU A 120 -0.80 -1.96 12.97
N GLN A 121 0.39 -1.78 13.56
CA GLN A 121 0.56 -1.41 14.96
C GLN A 121 -0.09 -0.08 15.30
N GLN A 122 -0.06 0.88 14.37
CA GLN A 122 -0.67 2.19 14.53
C GLN A 122 -2.14 2.25 14.04
N ALA A 123 -2.70 1.13 13.57
CA ALA A 123 -4.03 1.05 12.99
C ALA A 123 -4.28 2.09 11.89
N VAL A 124 -3.27 2.35 11.05
CA VAL A 124 -3.32 3.33 9.97
C VAL A 124 -3.76 2.66 8.68
N PRO A 125 -4.92 3.04 8.10
CA PRO A 125 -5.36 2.50 6.82
C PRO A 125 -4.48 3.03 5.69
N ALA A 126 -4.21 2.18 4.69
CA ALA A 126 -3.40 2.54 3.54
C ALA A 126 -3.90 1.85 2.25
N THR A 127 -3.63 2.49 1.12
CA THR A 127 -3.84 1.88 -0.20
C THR A 127 -2.50 1.35 -0.73
N LEU A 128 -2.44 0.08 -1.08
CA LEU A 128 -1.24 -0.57 -1.61
C LEU A 128 -1.45 -0.87 -3.09
N PHE A 129 -0.71 -0.21 -3.96
CA PHE A 129 -0.71 -0.47 -5.40
C PHE A 129 0.27 -1.60 -5.69
N TRP A 130 -0.24 -2.78 -6.06
CA TRP A 130 0.57 -3.97 -6.23
C TRP A 130 0.89 -4.30 -7.68
N ASN A 131 2.16 -4.61 -7.93
CA ASN A 131 2.63 -5.09 -9.22
C ASN A 131 2.38 -6.60 -9.36
N LYS A 132 2.03 -7.05 -10.58
CA LYS A 132 1.71 -8.46 -10.85
C LYS A 132 2.87 -9.40 -10.54
N ARG A 133 4.09 -9.00 -10.87
CA ARG A 133 5.30 -9.81 -10.64
C ARG A 133 5.54 -10.04 -9.15
N TRP A 134 5.24 -9.05 -8.31
CA TRP A 134 5.33 -9.19 -6.86
C TRP A 134 4.36 -10.26 -6.34
N ILE A 135 3.10 -10.19 -6.77
CA ILE A 135 2.05 -11.13 -6.36
C ILE A 135 2.38 -12.55 -6.81
N GLU A 136 2.84 -12.73 -8.04
CA GLU A 136 3.22 -14.04 -8.58
C GLU A 136 4.40 -14.67 -7.81
N GLN A 137 5.32 -13.85 -7.29
CA GLN A 137 6.44 -14.32 -6.48
C GLN A 137 6.09 -14.51 -5.00
N ASN A 138 5.04 -13.85 -4.51
CA ASN A 138 4.64 -13.84 -3.09
C ASN A 138 3.15 -14.18 -2.88
N PRO A 139 2.60 -15.28 -3.45
CA PRO A 139 1.15 -15.48 -3.51
C PRO A 139 0.49 -15.68 -2.14
N GLN A 140 1.18 -16.31 -1.18
CA GLN A 140 0.66 -16.46 0.18
C GLN A 140 0.67 -15.12 0.92
N ARG A 141 1.82 -14.43 0.93
CA ARG A 141 1.95 -13.10 1.53
C ARG A 141 0.96 -12.09 0.96
N ALA A 142 0.72 -12.16 -0.35
CA ALA A 142 -0.26 -11.34 -1.04
C ALA A 142 -1.70 -11.59 -0.53
N ARG A 143 -2.06 -12.85 -0.27
CA ARG A 143 -3.36 -13.17 0.35
C ARG A 143 -3.44 -12.67 1.78
N ASP A 144 -2.42 -12.92 2.59
CA ASP A 144 -2.41 -12.52 4.01
C ASP A 144 -2.59 -11.01 4.18
N ILE A 145 -1.87 -10.20 3.38
CA ILE A 145 -2.00 -8.74 3.45
C ILE A 145 -3.36 -8.29 2.89
N ALA A 146 -3.89 -8.94 1.86
CA ALA A 146 -5.20 -8.60 1.28
C ALA A 146 -6.39 -8.93 2.20
N GLU A 147 -6.23 -9.86 3.14
CA GLU A 147 -7.23 -10.16 4.15
C GLU A 147 -7.26 -9.12 5.29
N ASN A 148 -6.22 -8.30 5.43
CA ASN A 148 -6.16 -7.26 6.43
C ASN A 148 -7.07 -6.07 6.05
N PRO A 149 -8.10 -5.73 6.86
CA PRO A 149 -9.04 -4.66 6.54
C PRO A 149 -8.44 -3.25 6.58
N LEU A 150 -7.23 -3.06 7.11
CA LEU A 150 -6.52 -1.78 7.05
C LEU A 150 -6.01 -1.46 5.64
N PHE A 151 -5.86 -2.48 4.78
CA PHE A 151 -5.22 -2.32 3.48
C PHE A 151 -6.22 -2.46 2.34
N GLN A 152 -6.34 -1.38 1.56
CA GLN A 152 -6.99 -1.42 0.26
C GLN A 152 -5.95 -1.80 -0.78
N ILE A 153 -6.18 -2.84 -1.56
CA ILE A 153 -5.24 -3.31 -2.57
C ILE A 153 -5.68 -2.83 -3.96
N GLU A 154 -4.78 -2.12 -4.64
CA GLU A 154 -5.01 -1.48 -5.95
C GLU A 154 -3.97 -1.93 -7.01
N ASN A 155 -4.23 -1.60 -8.28
CA ASN A 155 -3.47 -2.10 -9.44
C ASN A 155 -2.23 -1.24 -9.73
N HIS A 156 -1.04 -1.84 -9.75
CA HIS A 156 0.19 -1.16 -10.20
C HIS A 156 0.76 -1.72 -11.51
N GLY A 157 -0.10 -2.36 -12.30
CA GLY A 157 0.24 -2.97 -13.58
C GLY A 157 1.21 -4.15 -13.46
N THR A 158 1.70 -4.58 -14.62
CA THR A 158 2.53 -5.78 -14.74
C THR A 158 4.01 -5.44 -14.94
N LEU A 159 4.31 -4.60 -15.93
CA LEU A 159 5.68 -4.44 -16.42
C LEU A 159 6.45 -3.27 -15.79
N HIS A 160 5.76 -2.43 -15.01
CA HIS A 160 6.32 -1.19 -14.44
C HIS A 160 6.93 -0.28 -15.53
N LYS A 161 6.26 -0.24 -16.69
CA LYS A 161 6.58 0.66 -17.80
C LYS A 161 5.73 1.92 -17.71
N PRO A 162 6.25 3.08 -18.13
CA PRO A 162 5.42 4.25 -18.40
C PRO A 162 4.29 3.92 -19.38
N LEU A 163 3.07 4.36 -19.06
CA LEU A 163 1.87 4.08 -19.86
C LEU A 163 1.79 5.01 -21.08
N SER A 164 2.65 4.75 -22.05
CA SER A 164 2.67 5.40 -23.36
C SER A 164 1.95 4.55 -24.41
N VAL A 165 1.55 5.13 -25.53
CA VAL A 165 1.03 4.35 -26.68
C VAL A 165 1.90 4.47 -27.93
N ASN A 166 3.10 5.05 -27.79
CA ASN A 166 4.07 5.25 -28.87
C ASN A 166 5.54 5.15 -28.40
N GLY A 167 5.81 4.40 -27.33
CA GLY A 167 7.15 4.14 -26.82
C GLY A 167 7.83 5.30 -26.06
N ARG A 168 7.13 6.39 -25.73
CA ARG A 168 7.73 7.50 -24.97
C ARG A 168 8.25 7.03 -23.62
N ALA A 169 9.52 7.35 -23.36
CA ALA A 169 10.20 7.01 -22.12
C ALA A 169 9.94 8.04 -21.02
N ALA A 170 9.94 7.56 -19.77
CA ALA A 170 9.96 8.38 -18.57
C ALA A 170 10.98 7.77 -17.59
N TYR A 171 11.68 8.61 -16.81
CA TYR A 171 12.66 8.14 -15.82
C TYR A 171 13.76 7.21 -16.39
N GLY A 172 14.06 7.32 -17.69
CA GLY A 172 15.00 6.42 -18.38
C GLY A 172 14.45 5.03 -18.70
N ILE A 173 13.16 4.76 -18.44
CA ILE A 173 12.47 3.50 -18.71
C ILE A 173 11.66 3.65 -20.01
N PRO A 174 11.80 2.74 -20.99
CA PRO A 174 10.96 2.72 -22.17
C PRO A 174 9.48 2.50 -21.80
N GLY A 175 8.60 3.33 -22.37
CA GLY A 175 7.16 3.19 -22.21
C GLY A 175 6.58 2.04 -23.03
N THR A 176 5.30 1.77 -22.83
CA THR A 176 4.53 0.91 -23.73
C THR A 176 4.45 1.52 -25.14
N GLU A 177 4.48 0.66 -26.15
CA GLU A 177 4.63 1.00 -27.57
C GLU A 177 3.30 1.16 -28.30
N SER A 178 2.20 0.68 -27.71
CA SER A 178 0.86 0.73 -28.29
C SER A 178 -0.22 0.76 -27.21
N ALA A 179 -1.44 1.16 -27.60
CA ALA A 179 -2.60 1.06 -26.74
C ALA A 179 -2.90 -0.38 -26.30
N ALA A 180 -2.68 -1.35 -27.19
CA ALA A 180 -2.84 -2.76 -26.87
C ALA A 180 -1.86 -3.22 -25.78
N GLU A 181 -0.58 -2.84 -25.87
CA GLU A 181 0.41 -3.17 -24.84
C GLU A 181 0.07 -2.48 -23.51
N LEU A 182 -0.29 -1.19 -23.55
CA LEU A 182 -0.70 -0.42 -22.37
C LEU A 182 -1.86 -1.10 -21.66
N VAL A 183 -2.96 -1.34 -22.37
CA VAL A 183 -4.17 -1.93 -21.80
C VAL A 183 -3.90 -3.34 -21.29
N GLY A 184 -3.15 -4.16 -22.03
CA GLY A 184 -2.73 -5.49 -21.58
C GLY A 184 -1.92 -5.44 -20.28
N SER A 185 -1.06 -4.44 -20.09
CA SER A 185 -0.20 -4.33 -18.91
C SER A 185 -0.96 -4.02 -17.62
N VAL A 186 -2.12 -3.36 -17.70
CA VAL A 186 -2.95 -2.95 -16.54
C VAL A 186 -4.23 -3.78 -16.38
N SER A 187 -4.63 -4.54 -17.40
CA SER A 187 -5.88 -5.32 -17.38
C SER A 187 -5.68 -6.79 -16.99
N VAL A 188 -4.52 -7.15 -16.46
CA VAL A 188 -4.24 -8.52 -16.04
C VAL A 188 -5.13 -8.92 -14.85
N PRO A 189 -5.73 -10.12 -14.86
CA PRO A 189 -6.35 -10.67 -13.67
C PRO A 189 -5.27 -11.00 -12.66
N PHE A 190 -5.38 -10.42 -11.47
CA PHE A 190 -4.55 -10.76 -10.33
C PHE A 190 -5.24 -11.91 -9.60
N LEU A 191 -4.58 -13.08 -9.58
CA LEU A 191 -4.99 -14.35 -8.95
C LEU A 191 -6.01 -15.19 -9.77
N GLN A 192 -5.47 -16.24 -10.39
CA GLN A 192 -6.22 -17.45 -10.74
C GLN A 192 -6.32 -18.34 -9.47
N ASP A 193 -7.36 -19.18 -9.39
CA ASP A 193 -7.63 -20.15 -8.31
C ASP A 193 -8.42 -19.64 -7.09
N GLY A 194 -9.64 -19.17 -7.35
CA GLY A 194 -10.71 -19.07 -6.33
C GLY A 194 -10.70 -17.81 -5.45
N CYS A 195 -9.58 -17.10 -5.34
CA CYS A 195 -9.54 -15.73 -4.82
C CYS A 195 -9.79 -14.75 -5.95
N ARG A 196 -11.06 -14.46 -6.23
CA ARG A 196 -11.42 -13.45 -7.24
C ARG A 196 -11.06 -12.07 -6.72
N PHE A 197 -9.86 -11.60 -7.02
CA PHE A 197 -9.50 -10.19 -6.97
C PHE A 197 -10.19 -9.48 -8.15
N CYS A 198 -11.50 -9.33 -8.08
CA CYS A 198 -12.11 -8.16 -8.70
C CYS A 198 -11.74 -7.01 -7.78
N PHE A 199 -11.09 -5.96 -8.30
CA PHE A 199 -10.90 -4.68 -7.61
C PHE A 199 -12.21 -4.34 -6.89
N ARG A 200 -12.22 -4.62 -5.58
CA ARG A 200 -13.45 -4.69 -4.80
C ARG A 200 -13.75 -3.25 -4.40
N SER A 201 -14.59 -2.59 -5.18
CA SER A 201 -15.40 -1.50 -4.62
C SER A 201 -16.22 -2.10 -3.47
N SER A 202 -15.89 -1.67 -2.26
CA SER A 202 -16.41 -2.14 -0.98
C SER A 202 -17.93 -2.36 -1.01
N SER A 203 -18.33 -3.62 -0.89
CA SER A 203 -19.51 -4.07 -0.13
C SER A 203 -19.75 -5.55 -0.38
N ARG A 204 -19.55 -6.36 0.67
CA ARG A 204 -20.57 -7.25 1.26
C ARG A 204 -19.88 -8.21 2.24
N LEU A 205 -20.02 -7.88 3.53
CA LEU A 205 -20.14 -8.87 4.58
C LEU A 205 -21.50 -9.55 4.40
N ARG A 206 -21.49 -10.84 4.08
CA ARG A 206 -22.49 -11.83 4.51
C ARG A 206 -21.97 -13.20 4.12
N GLY A 207 -21.86 -14.07 5.13
CA GLY A 207 -21.27 -15.39 5.04
C GLY A 207 -21.94 -16.29 4.00
N GLY A 208 -21.10 -17.10 3.38
CA GLY A 208 -21.47 -18.30 2.63
C GLY A 208 -20.30 -19.25 2.77
N GLY A 209 -20.50 -20.35 3.49
CA GLY A 209 -19.45 -21.28 3.88
C GLY A 209 -18.76 -21.96 2.71
N CYS A 210 -17.52 -22.40 2.97
CA CYS A 210 -16.79 -23.34 2.13
C CYS A 210 -17.59 -24.64 2.01
N GLY A 211 -18.17 -24.88 0.83
CA GLY A 211 -18.62 -26.20 0.39
C GLY A 211 -17.59 -26.76 -0.57
N VAL A 212 -16.90 -27.81 -0.14
CA VAL A 212 -16.15 -28.73 -1.01
C VAL A 212 -17.13 -29.48 -1.92
N ASN A 213 -16.81 -29.55 -3.21
CA ASN A 213 -17.17 -30.63 -4.12
C ASN A 213 -16.06 -30.77 -5.15
#